data_AF-A0A3N5JQR5-F1
#
_entry.id   AF-A0A3N5JQR5-F1
#
_cell.length_a   1.000
_cell.length_b   1.000
_cell.length_c   1.000
_cell.angle_alpha   90.00
_cell.angle_beta   90.00
_cell.angle_gamma   90.00
#
_symmetry.space_group_name_H-M   'P 1'
#
loop_
_entity.id
_entity.type
_entity.pdbx_description
1 polymer ?
#
loop_
_entity_poly.entity_id
_entity_poly.type
_entity_poly.pdbx_seq_one_letter_code
_entity_poly.pdbx_strand_id
1 'polypeptide(L)'
;RGQSRGRQVDHLEYDAYTEMAVVKMRQIGEEIRSRWPVDRVAIAHRVGRLGVGDASVAIAVSSPHRHEALQACAYAIERLKEIVPIWKKEVWSDGAEWIGSTVDEYRAQRQGNTPGNPE
;
A
#
# COMPACT_ATOMS: atom_id res chain seq x y z
N ARG A 1 4.63 -11.91 5.64
CA ARG A 1 5.53 -12.34 6.75
C ARG A 1 4.68 -13.12 7.74
N GLY A 2 5.23 -14.13 8.44
CA GLY A 2 4.48 -14.99 9.37
C GLY A 2 4.43 -14.51 10.82
N GLN A 3 4.96 -13.33 11.12
CA GLN A 3 4.95 -12.74 12.47
C GLN A 3 4.66 -11.25 12.39
N SER A 4 3.85 -10.75 13.32
CA SER A 4 3.50 -9.33 13.47
C SER A 4 3.29 -9.02 14.95
N ARG A 5 3.83 -7.89 15.43
CA ARG A 5 3.75 -7.44 16.84
C ARG A 5 4.07 -8.56 17.87
N GLY A 6 5.04 -9.41 17.57
CA GLY A 6 5.46 -10.53 18.42
C GLY A 6 4.60 -11.80 18.32
N ARG A 7 3.49 -11.79 17.56
CA ARG A 7 2.54 -12.90 17.41
C ARG A 7 2.68 -13.60 16.06
N GLN A 8 2.48 -14.92 16.02
CA GLN A 8 2.50 -15.72 14.80
C GLN A 8 1.19 -15.57 14.04
N VAL A 9 1.25 -14.99 12.84
CA VAL A 9 0.10 -14.74 11.95
C VAL A 9 -0.15 -15.96 11.08
N ASP A 10 -1.36 -16.50 11.14
CA ASP A 10 -1.78 -17.64 10.33
C ASP A 10 -2.13 -17.22 8.91
N HIS A 11 -2.90 -16.13 8.79
CA HIS A 11 -3.27 -15.52 7.52
C HIS A 11 -3.71 -14.07 7.70
N LEU A 12 -3.82 -13.38 6.57
CA LEU A 12 -4.40 -12.04 6.48
C LEU A 12 -5.76 -12.13 5.81
N GLU A 13 -6.67 -11.24 6.19
CA GLU A 13 -7.89 -10.94 5.42
C GLU A 13 -7.84 -9.48 4.99
N TYR A 14 -8.01 -9.24 3.69
CA TYR A 14 -8.09 -7.90 3.13
C TYR A 14 -9.52 -7.60 2.72
N ASP A 15 -10.02 -6.43 3.11
CA ASP A 15 -11.30 -5.90 2.67
C ASP A 15 -11.11 -4.52 2.06
N ALA A 16 -12.01 -4.15 1.14
CA ALA A 16 -11.86 -2.93 0.36
C ALA A 16 -13.21 -2.35 -0.08
N TYR A 17 -13.30 -1.03 -0.04
CA TYR A 17 -14.33 -0.33 -0.81
C TYR A 17 -13.91 -0.33 -2.28
N THR A 18 -14.22 -1.45 -2.96
CA THR A 18 -13.60 -1.82 -4.24
C THR A 18 -13.79 -0.77 -5.33
N GLU A 19 -15.00 -0.20 -5.47
CA GLU A 19 -15.28 0.83 -6.49
C GLU A 19 -14.39 2.07 -6.30
N MET A 20 -14.33 2.58 -5.07
CA MET A 20 -13.47 3.72 -4.73
C MET A 20 -11.98 3.36 -4.80
N ALA A 21 -11.59 2.15 -4.42
CA ALA A 21 -10.21 1.68 -4.51
C ALA A 21 -9.71 1.68 -5.95
N VAL A 22 -10.51 1.19 -6.91
CA VAL A 22 -10.16 1.23 -8.33
C VAL A 22 -10.01 2.67 -8.83
N VAL A 23 -10.92 3.58 -8.45
CA VAL A 23 -10.82 5.01 -8.80
C VAL A 23 -9.54 5.62 -8.24
N LYS A 24 -9.21 5.36 -6.97
CA LYS A 24 -8.00 5.88 -6.32
C LYS A 24 -6.72 5.29 -6.90
N MET A 25 -6.69 4.00 -7.26
CA MET A 25 -5.54 3.43 -7.96
C MET A 25 -5.33 4.01 -9.37
N ARG A 26 -6.41 4.34 -10.08
CA ARG A 26 -6.31 5.07 -11.36
C ARG A 26 -5.75 6.48 -11.16
N GLN A 27 -6.23 7.20 -10.15
CA GLN A 27 -5.71 8.52 -9.76
C GLN A 27 -4.19 8.46 -9.51
N ILE A 28 -3.69 7.43 -8.82
CA ILE A 28 -2.23 7.24 -8.62
C ILE A 28 -1.49 7.10 -9.95
N GLY A 29 -2.03 6.31 -10.89
CA GLY A 29 -1.45 6.16 -12.22
C GLY A 29 -1.39 7.47 -13.02
N GLU A 30 -2.40 8.34 -12.86
CA GLU A 30 -2.44 9.68 -13.47
C GLU A 30 -1.45 10.64 -12.80
N GLU A 31 -1.37 10.63 -11.47
CA GLU A 31 -0.39 11.38 -10.69
C GLU A 31 1.05 10.99 -11.10
N ILE A 32 1.32 9.71 -11.34
CA ILE A 32 2.63 9.24 -11.81
C ILE A 32 2.95 9.75 -13.22
N ARG A 33 2.03 9.59 -14.18
CA ARG A 33 2.23 10.02 -15.57
C ARG A 33 2.45 11.52 -15.71
N SER A 34 1.91 12.32 -14.79
CA SER A 34 2.13 13.77 -14.79
C SER A 34 3.47 14.20 -14.19
N ARG A 35 4.10 13.35 -13.35
CA ARG A 35 5.33 13.68 -12.61
C ARG A 35 6.59 13.09 -13.22
N TRP A 36 6.49 11.93 -13.85
CA TRP A 36 7.63 11.20 -14.43
C TRP A 36 7.37 10.81 -15.89
N PRO A 37 8.40 10.80 -16.74
CA PRO A 37 8.31 10.30 -18.11
C PRO A 37 8.30 8.76 -18.13
N VAL A 38 7.17 8.17 -17.72
CA VAL A 38 6.95 6.71 -17.70
C VAL A 38 6.04 6.26 -18.85
N ASP A 39 6.21 5.04 -19.34
CA ASP A 39 5.38 4.51 -20.44
C ASP A 39 4.08 3.89 -19.94
N ARG A 40 4.17 3.01 -18.91
CA ARG A 40 3.02 2.26 -18.39
C ARG A 40 3.11 2.09 -16.88
N VAL A 41 1.95 2.06 -16.25
CA VAL A 41 1.78 1.81 -14.81
C VAL A 41 0.65 0.80 -14.64
N ALA A 42 0.90 -0.24 -13.85
CA ALA A 42 -0.10 -1.20 -13.41
C ALA A 42 -0.06 -1.33 -11.88
N ILE A 43 -1.23 -1.28 -11.25
CA ILE A 43 -1.39 -1.42 -9.81
C ILE A 43 -2.50 -2.44 -9.59
N ALA A 44 -2.20 -3.49 -8.83
CA ALA A 44 -3.17 -4.50 -8.42
C ALA A 44 -3.05 -4.75 -6.92
N HIS A 45 -4.19 -4.87 -6.26
CA HIS A 45 -4.26 -5.25 -4.85
C HIS A 45 -5.24 -6.39 -4.68
N ARG A 46 -4.82 -7.43 -3.97
CA ARG A 46 -5.64 -8.61 -3.67
C ARG A 46 -6.53 -8.34 -2.45
N VAL A 47 -7.75 -8.86 -2.50
CA VAL A 47 -8.72 -8.87 -1.38
C VAL A 47 -9.04 -10.30 -0.98
N GLY A 48 -9.69 -10.48 0.17
CA GLY A 48 -9.99 -11.79 0.75
C GLY A 48 -8.82 -12.37 1.55
N ARG A 49 -8.79 -13.70 1.67
CA ARG A 49 -7.81 -14.43 2.49
C ARG A 49 -6.47 -14.59 1.78
N LEU A 50 -5.38 -14.26 2.47
CA LEU A 50 -4.00 -14.44 2.01
C LEU A 50 -3.19 -15.23 3.05
N GLY A 51 -2.53 -16.30 2.61
CA GLY A 51 -1.63 -17.08 3.44
C GLY A 51 -0.29 -16.38 3.70
N VAL A 52 0.52 -16.96 4.58
CA VAL A 52 1.90 -16.46 4.75
C VAL A 52 2.70 -16.69 3.47
N GLY A 53 3.29 -15.63 2.93
CA GLY A 53 4.09 -15.67 1.69
C GLY A 53 3.34 -15.15 0.46
N ASP A 54 2.02 -14.98 0.57
CA ASP A 54 1.19 -14.40 -0.48
C ASP A 54 1.48 -12.91 -0.73
N ALA A 55 1.52 -12.51 -2.01
CA ALA A 55 1.60 -11.11 -2.43
C ALA A 55 0.26 -10.37 -2.23
N SER A 56 0.22 -9.34 -1.39
CA SER A 56 -0.97 -8.50 -1.20
C SER A 56 -1.15 -7.45 -2.29
N VAL A 57 -0.04 -6.88 -2.76
CA VAL A 57 -0.01 -5.79 -3.73
C VAL A 57 1.07 -6.05 -4.77
N ALA A 58 0.77 -5.69 -6.02
CA ALA A 58 1.73 -5.70 -7.12
C ALA A 58 1.67 -4.35 -7.84
N ILE A 59 2.85 -3.75 -8.06
CA ILE A 59 3.01 -2.49 -8.77
C ILE A 59 4.09 -2.70 -9.84
N ALA A 60 3.77 -2.35 -11.07
CA ALA A 60 4.71 -2.39 -12.19
C ALA A 60 4.73 -1.03 -12.89
N VAL A 61 5.94 -0.51 -13.12
CA VAL A 61 6.16 0.75 -13.82
C VAL A 61 7.23 0.52 -14.89
N SER A 62 6.95 0.93 -16.13
CA SER A 62 7.93 0.93 -17.22
C SER A 62 8.32 2.37 -17.58
N SER A 63 9.59 2.57 -17.89
CA SER A 63 10.18 3.86 -18.28
C SER A 63 11.38 3.59 -19.19
N PRO A 64 11.75 4.54 -20.09
CA PRO A 64 13.01 4.47 -20.84
C PRO A 64 14.26 4.33 -19.95
N HIS A 65 14.20 4.90 -18.75
CA HIS A 65 15.30 4.89 -17.79
C HIS A 65 14.83 4.40 -16.42
N ARG A 66 15.71 3.64 -15.75
CA ARG A 66 15.40 2.96 -14.50
C ARG A 66 15.09 3.91 -13.34
N HIS A 67 15.65 5.12 -13.36
CA HIS A 67 15.57 6.05 -12.24
C HIS A 67 14.12 6.47 -11.98
N GLU A 68 13.42 6.84 -13.04
CA GLU A 68 12.03 7.28 -13.05
C GLU A 68 11.10 6.12 -12.70
N ALA A 69 11.35 4.91 -13.22
CA ALA A 69 10.57 3.72 -12.87
C ALA A 69 10.65 3.40 -11.38
N LEU A 70 11.85 3.45 -10.79
CA LEU A 70 12.07 3.17 -9.38
C LEU A 70 11.42 4.24 -8.49
N GLN A 71 11.57 5.53 -8.83
CA GLN A 71 10.94 6.63 -8.09
C GLN A 71 9.41 6.57 -8.16
N ALA A 72 8.86 6.36 -9.35
CA ALA A 72 7.42 6.25 -9.56
C ALA A 72 6.81 5.03 -8.84
N CYS A 73 7.51 3.88 -8.83
CA CYS A 73 7.07 2.69 -8.11
C CYS A 73 7.06 2.92 -6.59
N ALA A 74 8.11 3.56 -6.05
CA ALA A 74 8.16 3.94 -4.64
C ALA A 74 7.04 4.94 -4.29
N TYR A 75 6.78 5.92 -5.15
CA TYR A 75 5.65 6.83 -4.98
C TYR A 75 4.31 6.10 -4.99
N ALA A 76 4.11 5.16 -5.90
CA ALA A 76 2.85 4.43 -6.06
C ALA A 76 2.46 3.66 -4.79
N ILE A 77 3.41 2.95 -4.16
CA ILE A 77 3.11 2.17 -2.95
C ILE A 77 2.80 3.08 -1.75
N GLU A 78 3.50 4.19 -1.61
CA GLU A 78 3.27 5.16 -0.54
C GLU A 78 1.92 5.85 -0.73
N ARG A 79 1.62 6.27 -1.97
CA ARG A 79 0.35 6.89 -2.30
C ARG A 79 -0.82 5.92 -2.17
N LEU A 80 -0.63 4.64 -2.51
CA LEU A 80 -1.64 3.60 -2.31
C LEU A 80 -2.03 3.53 -0.83
N LYS A 81 -1.03 3.51 0.06
CA LYS A 81 -1.25 3.50 1.50
C LYS A 81 -1.99 4.75 1.98
N GLU A 82 -1.73 5.91 1.38
CA GLU A 82 -2.34 7.19 1.76
C GLU A 82 -3.82 7.34 1.40
N ILE A 83 -4.29 6.78 0.27
CA ILE A 83 -5.61 7.15 -0.27
C ILE A 83 -6.51 5.99 -0.67
N VAL A 84 -5.97 4.78 -0.79
CA VAL A 84 -6.76 3.66 -1.29
C VAL A 84 -7.46 3.01 -0.08
N PRO A 85 -8.81 2.96 -0.07
CA PRO A 85 -9.59 2.45 1.06
C PRO A 85 -9.53 0.91 1.11
N ILE A 86 -8.43 0.41 1.65
CA ILE A 86 -8.17 -1.02 1.88
C ILE A 86 -7.76 -1.21 3.34
N TRP A 87 -8.37 -2.22 3.96
CA TRP A 87 -8.15 -2.59 5.36
C TRP A 87 -7.57 -3.99 5.44
N LYS A 88 -6.69 -4.20 6.41
CA LYS A 88 -6.02 -5.47 6.67
C LYS A 88 -6.42 -5.97 8.04
N LYS A 89 -6.89 -7.20 8.11
CA LYS A 89 -7.10 -7.94 9.35
C LYS A 89 -6.03 -9.01 9.50
N GLU A 90 -5.40 -9.03 10.65
CA GLU A 90 -4.45 -10.09 11.02
C GLU A 90 -5.20 -11.16 11.80
N VAL A 91 -5.01 -12.43 11.42
CA VAL A 91 -5.65 -13.58 12.05
C VAL A 91 -4.58 -14.50 12.64
N TRP A 92 -4.80 -14.90 13.89
CA TRP A 92 -3.95 -15.80 14.67
C TRP A 92 -4.82 -16.97 15.18
N SER A 93 -4.19 -17.95 15.82
CA SER A 93 -4.86 -19.14 16.32
C SER A 93 -5.91 -18.86 17.41
N ASP A 94 -5.76 -17.75 18.14
CA ASP A 94 -6.57 -17.36 19.28
C ASP A 94 -7.40 -16.09 19.07
N GLY A 95 -7.39 -15.50 17.87
CA GLY A 95 -8.19 -14.32 17.58
C GLY A 95 -7.82 -13.59 16.28
N ALA A 96 -8.41 -12.41 16.10
CA ALA A 96 -8.11 -11.54 14.96
C ALA A 96 -8.27 -10.07 15.31
N GLU A 97 -7.54 -9.20 14.61
CA GLU A 97 -7.58 -7.75 14.81
C GLU A 97 -7.58 -7.04 13.44
N TRP A 98 -8.49 -6.08 13.28
CA TRP A 98 -8.40 -5.12 12.19
C TRP A 98 -7.27 -4.14 12.49
N ILE A 99 -6.22 -4.23 11.69
CA ILE A 99 -5.15 -3.25 11.68
C ILE A 99 -5.69 -2.03 10.93
N GLY A 100 -5.45 -0.82 11.47
CA GLY A 100 -6.12 0.40 11.06
C GLY A 100 -6.10 0.63 9.55
N SER A 101 -6.97 1.50 9.05
CA SER A 101 -6.96 1.79 7.61
C SER A 101 -5.56 2.20 7.19
N THR A 102 -5.11 1.69 6.04
CA THR A 102 -3.76 2.01 5.55
C THR A 102 -3.56 3.54 5.52
N VAL A 103 -4.66 4.27 5.25
CA VAL A 103 -4.74 5.74 5.24
C VAL A 103 -4.50 6.36 6.61
N ASP A 104 -5.19 5.89 7.65
CA ASP A 104 -5.14 6.47 8.99
C ASP A 104 -3.79 6.19 9.67
N GLU A 105 -3.29 4.95 9.54
CA GLU A 105 -1.97 4.57 10.05
C GLU A 105 -0.85 5.34 9.34
N TYR A 106 -0.94 5.50 8.02
CA TYR A 106 0.06 6.23 7.25
C TYR A 106 0.11 7.71 7.62
N ARG A 107 -1.06 8.36 7.78
CA ARG A 107 -1.15 9.75 8.23
C ARG A 107 -0.54 9.94 9.62
N ALA A 108 -0.81 9.02 10.55
CA ALA A 108 -0.22 9.05 11.89
C ALA A 108 1.31 8.86 11.86
N GLN A 109 1.82 7.93 11.04
CA GLN A 109 3.26 7.68 10.90
C GLN A 109 4.03 8.88 10.31
N ARG A 110 3.45 9.64 9.37
CA ARG A 110 4.09 10.86 8.85
C ARG A 110 4.11 12.01 9.85
N GLN A 111 3.06 12.17 10.65
CA GLN A 111 3.00 13.26 11.64
C GLN A 111 3.99 13.06 12.80
N GLY A 112 4.29 11.80 13.16
CA GLY A 112 5.30 11.47 14.17
C GLY A 112 6.75 11.55 13.70
N ASN A 113 7.02 11.78 12.42
CA ASN A 113 8.37 11.73 11.83
C ASN A 113 8.85 13.09 11.28
N THR A 114 8.32 14.21 11.80
CA THR A 114 8.82 15.56 11.49
C THR A 114 10.20 15.72 12.14
N PRO A 115 11.30 15.86 11.37
CA PRO A 115 12.57 16.28 11.96
C PRO A 115 12.33 17.66 12.58
N GLY A 116 12.74 17.83 13.83
CA GLY A 116 12.69 19.14 14.51
C GLY A 116 13.29 20.20 13.60
N ASN A 117 12.49 21.22 13.30
CA ASN A 117 12.90 22.38 12.54
C ASN A 117 13.90 23.17 13.41
N PRO A 118 15.19 23.30 13.04
CA PRO A 118 16.00 24.36 13.63
C PRO A 118 15.58 25.70 13.01
N GLU A 119 15.53 26.72 13.85
CA GLU A 119 15.37 28.13 13.47
C GLU A 119 16.43 28.59 12.45
#